data_AF-A0A926EQL1-F1
#
_entry.id   AF-A0A926EQL1-F1
#
_cell.length_a   1.000
_cell.length_b   1.000
_cell.length_c   1.000
_cell.angle_alpha   90.00
_cell.angle_beta   90.00
_cell.angle_gamma   90.00
#
_symmetry.space_group_name_H-M   'P 1'
#
loop_
_entity.id
_entity.type
_entity.pdbx_description
1 polymer ?
#
loop_
_entity_poly.entity_id
_entity_poly.type
_entity_poly.pdbx_seq_one_letter_code
_entity_poly.pdbx_strand_id
1 'polypeptide(L)'
;MNAFEMELKKILSQSKEAAHTTYVGRAAYIQVAPELRAKLEFVSLNIANQYNALKLTVLNRIDGAVDINILRFGDLLGKKMVSNPNFSDGVIPHLWDDYGKVSWYVYQPEQADYKLLAGDVDEYLQIFQNQEEVQENIPQMC
;
A
#
# COMPACT_ATOMS: atom_id res chain seq x y z
N MET A 1 -3.27 19.11 3.22
CA MET A 1 -2.96 17.68 3.02
C MET A 1 -4.10 16.88 3.62
N ASN A 2 -4.72 15.96 2.89
CA ASN A 2 -5.83 15.14 3.44
C ASN A 2 -5.28 13.94 4.23
N ALA A 3 -6.11 13.32 5.08
CA ALA A 3 -5.68 12.21 5.94
C ALA A 3 -5.09 11.02 5.16
N PHE A 4 -5.68 10.64 4.02
CA PHE A 4 -5.17 9.53 3.22
C PHE A 4 -3.77 9.80 2.68
N GLU A 5 -3.51 11.01 2.18
CA GLU A 5 -2.17 11.41 1.75
C GLU A 5 -1.15 11.33 2.90
N MET A 6 -1.54 11.77 4.10
CA MET A 6 -0.68 11.71 5.28
C MET A 6 -0.34 10.26 5.66
N GLU A 7 -1.32 9.36 5.65
CA GLU A 7 -1.12 7.95 5.98
C GLU A 7 -0.33 7.21 4.89
N LEU A 8 -0.57 7.50 3.61
CA LEU A 8 0.26 7.00 2.51
C LEU A 8 1.71 7.45 2.65
N LYS A 9 1.95 8.71 3.04
CA LYS A 9 3.31 9.23 3.32
C LYS A 9 3.98 8.48 4.46
N LYS A 10 3.27 8.15 5.54
CA LYS A 10 3.83 7.37 6.65
C LYS A 10 4.24 5.97 6.19
N ILE A 11 3.38 5.28 5.45
CA ILE A 11 3.69 3.95 4.89
C ILE A 11 4.90 4.06 3.95
N LEU A 12 4.79 4.88 2.91
CA LEU A 12 5.80 4.93 1.84
C LEU A 12 7.12 5.58 2.27
N SER A 13 7.16 6.31 3.39
CA SER A 13 8.43 6.73 4.00
C SER A 13 9.27 5.56 4.51
N GLN A 14 8.66 4.39 4.73
CA GLN A 14 9.33 3.16 5.13
C GLN A 14 9.64 2.24 3.93
N SER A 15 9.19 2.60 2.72
CA SER A 15 9.36 1.82 1.48
C SER A 15 10.68 2.18 0.79
N LYS A 16 11.26 1.21 0.06
CA LYS A 16 12.42 1.44 -0.81
C LYS A 16 12.12 2.41 -1.95
N GLU A 17 10.85 2.55 -2.32
CA GLU A 17 10.37 3.38 -3.42
C GLU A 17 10.04 4.83 -3.02
N ALA A 18 10.38 5.23 -1.78
CA ALA A 18 10.07 6.54 -1.23
C ALA A 18 10.53 7.71 -2.15
N ALA A 19 11.71 7.58 -2.76
CA ALA A 19 12.29 8.60 -3.64
C ALA A 19 11.55 8.74 -4.99
N HIS A 20 10.80 7.72 -5.40
CA HIS A 20 10.11 7.66 -6.69
C HIS A 20 8.60 7.85 -6.56
N THR A 21 8.15 8.36 -5.41
CA THR A 21 6.73 8.52 -5.09
C THR A 21 6.24 9.95 -5.31
N THR A 22 5.14 10.10 -6.04
CA THR A 22 4.36 11.34 -6.16
C THR A 22 2.98 11.17 -5.54
N TYR A 23 2.53 12.16 -4.77
CA TYR A 23 1.23 12.13 -4.09
C TYR A 23 0.24 13.07 -4.78
N VAL A 24 -0.97 12.58 -5.09
CA VAL A 24 -2.04 13.37 -5.71
C VAL A 24 -3.37 13.02 -5.07
N GLY A 25 -3.93 13.96 -4.30
CA GLY A 25 -5.21 13.75 -3.62
C GLY A 25 -5.12 12.58 -2.63
N ARG A 26 -5.90 11.53 -2.86
CA ARG A 26 -6.00 10.36 -1.96
C ARG A 26 -5.12 9.18 -2.41
N ALA A 27 -4.29 9.39 -3.42
CA ALA A 27 -3.49 8.35 -4.04
C ALA A 27 -2.00 8.72 -4.02
N ALA A 28 -1.17 7.68 -3.98
CA ALA A 28 0.26 7.77 -4.26
C ALA A 28 0.53 7.07 -5.59
N TYR A 29 1.49 7.60 -6.37
CA TYR A 29 1.95 7.05 -7.63
C TYR A 29 3.44 6.81 -7.53
N ILE A 30 3.88 5.60 -7.87
CA ILE A 30 5.26 5.14 -7.73
C ILE A 30 5.74 4.71 -9.11
N GLN A 31 6.88 5.21 -9.57
CA GLN A 31 7.50 4.70 -10.79
C GLN A 31 8.19 3.37 -10.49
N VAL A 32 7.70 2.27 -11.08
CA VAL A 32 8.26 0.92 -10.85
C VAL A 32 9.09 0.40 -12.03
N ALA A 33 8.84 0.92 -13.24
CA ALA A 33 9.67 0.70 -14.42
C ALA A 33 9.57 1.93 -15.35
N PRO A 34 10.36 2.04 -16.44
CA PRO A 34 10.27 3.17 -17.36
C PRO A 34 8.85 3.47 -17.85
N GLU A 35 8.08 2.42 -18.15
CA GLU A 35 6.71 2.52 -18.66
C GLU A 35 5.62 2.20 -17.62
N LEU A 36 6.00 1.68 -16.44
CA LEU A 36 5.05 1.25 -15.41
C LEU A 36 5.02 2.19 -14.22
N ARG A 37 3.80 2.51 -13.77
CA ARG A 37 3.55 3.23 -12.52
C ARG A 37 2.60 2.41 -11.65
N ALA A 38 2.88 2.29 -10.37
CA ALA A 38 1.92 1.77 -9.41
C ALA A 38 1.12 2.91 -8.79
N LYS A 39 -0.18 2.69 -8.60
CA LYS A 39 -1.09 3.55 -7.85
C LYS A 39 -1.48 2.87 -6.56
N LEU A 40 -1.32 3.56 -5.43
CA LEU A 40 -1.72 3.12 -4.09
C LEU A 40 -2.88 3.95 -3.58
N GLU A 41 -3.92 3.28 -3.08
CA GLU A 41 -5.12 3.91 -2.51
C GLU A 41 -5.63 3.15 -1.30
N PHE A 42 -6.10 3.87 -0.28
CA PHE A 42 -6.94 3.26 0.75
C PHE A 42 -8.33 2.97 0.18
N VAL A 43 -8.83 1.75 0.38
CA VAL A 43 -10.15 1.33 -0.09
C VAL A 43 -10.98 0.73 1.04
N SER A 44 -12.30 0.88 0.93
CA SER A 44 -13.28 0.17 1.75
C SER A 44 -13.72 -1.10 1.03
N LEU A 45 -13.69 -2.23 1.74
CA LEU A 45 -14.14 -3.51 1.19
C LEU A 45 -15.52 -3.95 1.69
N ASN A 46 -15.95 -3.45 2.87
CA ASN A 46 -17.16 -3.95 3.55
C ASN A 46 -18.12 -2.81 3.95
N ILE A 47 -17.61 -1.78 4.63
CA ILE A 47 -18.40 -0.68 5.17
C ILE A 47 -17.89 0.62 4.55
N ALA A 48 -18.75 1.32 3.80
CA ALA A 48 -18.36 2.38 2.86
C ALA A 48 -17.42 3.47 3.43
N ASN A 49 -17.55 3.81 4.71
CA ASN A 49 -16.72 4.81 5.38
C ASN A 49 -15.57 4.21 6.23
N GLN A 50 -15.32 2.90 6.15
CA GLN A 50 -14.21 2.21 6.81
C GLN A 50 -13.24 1.66 5.77
N TYR A 51 -12.05 2.25 5.72
CA TYR A 51 -10.99 1.90 4.77
C TYR A 51 -10.01 0.93 5.43
N ASN A 52 -10.16 -0.34 5.09
CA ASN A 52 -9.54 -1.48 5.75
C ASN A 52 -8.54 -2.23 4.86
N ALA A 53 -8.13 -1.63 3.74
CA ALA A 53 -7.17 -2.20 2.83
C ALA A 53 -6.43 -1.13 2.01
N LEU A 54 -5.28 -1.51 1.48
CA LEU A 54 -4.60 -0.81 0.39
C LEU A 54 -4.92 -1.51 -0.93
N LYS A 55 -5.35 -0.76 -1.93
CA LYS A 55 -5.40 -1.20 -3.31
C LYS A 55 -4.15 -0.71 -4.02
N LEU A 56 -3.46 -1.64 -4.66
CA LEU A 56 -2.32 -1.40 -5.53
C LEU A 56 -2.78 -1.68 -6.96
N THR A 57 -2.47 -0.79 -7.88
CA THR A 57 -2.78 -0.95 -9.29
C THR A 57 -1.56 -0.60 -10.10
N VAL A 58 -1.01 -1.56 -10.84
CA VAL A 58 0.07 -1.31 -11.79
C VAL A 58 -0.55 -0.82 -13.09
N LEU A 59 -0.04 0.30 -13.59
CA LEU A 59 -0.53 1.02 -14.75
C LEU A 59 0.56 1.08 -15.82
N ASN A 60 0.19 0.73 -17.04
CA ASN A 60 0.90 1.05 -18.27
C ASN A 60 0.22 2.26 -18.92
N ARG A 61 0.99 3.21 -19.45
CA ARG A 61 0.45 4.43 -20.07
C ARG A 61 -0.39 4.16 -21.33
N ILE A 62 -0.11 3.07 -22.04
CA ILE A 62 -0.77 2.70 -23.29
C ILE A 62 -2.02 1.86 -22.98
N ASP A 63 -1.85 0.79 -22.21
CA ASP A 63 -2.90 -0.24 -22.05
C ASP A 63 -3.75 -0.08 -20.78
N GLY A 64 -3.39 0.84 -19.88
CA GLY A 64 -4.10 1.06 -18.62
C GLY A 64 -3.66 0.09 -17.52
N ALA A 65 -4.61 -0.49 -16.78
CA ALA A 65 -4.28 -1.36 -15.64
C ALA A 65 -3.71 -2.70 -16.10
N VAL A 66 -2.50 -3.02 -15.65
CA VAL A 66 -1.79 -4.28 -15.89
C VAL A 66 -2.17 -5.32 -14.84
N ASP A 67 -2.16 -4.93 -13.57
CA ASP A 67 -2.53 -5.78 -12.45
C ASP A 67 -3.13 -4.96 -11.30
N ILE A 68 -3.92 -5.63 -10.46
CA ILE A 68 -4.51 -5.05 -9.26
C ILE A 68 -4.39 -6.05 -8.11
N ASN A 69 -3.80 -5.60 -7.00
CA ASN A 69 -3.77 -6.36 -5.75
C ASN A 69 -4.41 -5.54 -4.60
N ILE A 70 -5.03 -6.23 -3.66
CA ILE A 70 -5.66 -5.64 -2.49
C ILE A 70 -5.07 -6.27 -1.24
N LEU A 71 -4.33 -5.46 -0.49
CA LEU A 71 -3.73 -5.84 0.78
C LEU A 71 -4.69 -5.48 1.91
N ARG A 72 -5.34 -6.48 2.50
CA ARG A 72 -6.26 -6.26 3.62
C ARG A 72 -5.49 -6.11 4.92
N PHE A 73 -5.84 -5.11 5.72
CA PHE A 73 -5.20 -4.91 7.03
C PHE A 73 -5.48 -6.04 8.00
N GLY A 74 -6.62 -6.74 7.87
CA GLY A 74 -6.89 -7.93 8.66
C GLY A 74 -5.93 -9.08 8.37
N ASP A 75 -5.48 -9.22 7.13
CA ASP A 75 -4.55 -10.29 6.73
C ASP A 75 -3.12 -9.95 7.15
N LEU A 76 -2.70 -8.67 7.02
CA LEU A 76 -1.34 -8.23 7.31
C LEU A 76 -1.09 -7.90 8.79
N LEU A 77 -1.95 -7.08 9.38
CA LEU A 77 -1.77 -6.57 10.75
C LEU A 77 -2.45 -7.47 11.80
N GLY A 78 -3.36 -8.33 11.35
CA GLY A 78 -4.22 -9.11 12.23
C GLY A 78 -5.17 -8.22 13.02
N LYS A 79 -5.83 -8.85 14.00
CA LYS A 79 -6.68 -8.15 14.96
C LYS A 79 -5.83 -7.61 16.11
N LYS A 80 -5.99 -6.32 16.43
CA LYS A 80 -5.21 -5.64 17.47
C LYS A 80 -5.99 -5.57 18.77
N MET A 81 -5.37 -6.02 19.86
CA MET A 81 -5.93 -5.87 21.20
C MET A 81 -5.78 -4.42 21.66
N VAL A 82 -6.85 -3.87 22.24
CA VAL A 82 -6.92 -2.48 22.69
C VAL A 82 -7.50 -2.40 24.09
N SER A 83 -7.20 -1.33 24.83
CA SER A 83 -7.70 -1.14 26.19
C SER A 83 -9.17 -0.73 26.26
N ASN A 84 -9.79 -0.39 25.14
CA ASN A 84 -11.19 0.01 25.08
C ASN A 84 -12.11 -1.19 25.35
N PRO A 85 -12.94 -1.16 26.42
CA PRO A 85 -13.77 -2.29 26.82
C PRO A 85 -14.84 -2.69 25.79
N ASN A 86 -15.22 -1.78 24.88
CA ASN A 86 -16.15 -2.08 23.80
C ASN A 86 -15.55 -3.00 22.73
N PHE A 87 -14.24 -3.21 22.75
CA PHE A 87 -13.49 -4.04 21.80
C PHE A 87 -12.70 -5.12 22.53
N SER A 88 -13.36 -5.87 23.41
CA SER A 88 -12.73 -6.94 24.21
C SER A 88 -12.06 -8.01 23.35
N ASP A 89 -12.60 -8.27 22.16
CA ASP A 89 -12.01 -9.21 21.21
C ASP A 89 -10.93 -8.58 20.31
N GLY A 90 -10.64 -7.29 20.47
CA GLY A 90 -9.77 -6.50 19.60
C GLY A 90 -10.48 -5.90 18.38
N VAL A 91 -9.73 -5.12 17.61
CA VAL A 91 -10.21 -4.42 16.40
C VAL A 91 -9.28 -4.68 15.22
N ILE A 92 -9.84 -4.86 14.02
CA ILE A 92 -9.04 -4.86 12.79
C ILE A 92 -8.71 -3.40 12.45
N PRO A 93 -7.43 -3.02 12.31
CA PRO A 93 -7.06 -1.65 11.98
C PRO A 93 -7.74 -1.16 10.69
N HIS A 94 -8.29 0.05 10.72
CA HIS A 94 -8.82 0.72 9.54
C HIS A 94 -8.93 2.24 9.78
N LEU A 95 -8.93 3.01 8.70
CA LEU A 95 -9.33 4.42 8.75
C LEU A 95 -10.86 4.50 8.74
N TRP A 96 -11.42 5.35 9.58
CA TRP A 96 -12.85 5.65 9.59
C TRP A 96 -13.09 7.10 9.19
N ASP A 97 -14.01 7.31 8.26
CA ASP A 97 -14.49 8.61 7.83
C ASP A 97 -15.78 8.96 8.60
N ASP A 98 -15.60 9.77 9.64
CA ASP A 98 -16.68 10.34 10.44
C ASP A 98 -17.08 11.72 9.87
N TYR A 99 -17.95 11.70 8.87
CA TYR A 99 -18.48 12.90 8.19
C TYR A 99 -17.37 13.87 7.72
N GLY A 100 -16.34 13.35 7.06
CA GLY A 100 -15.19 14.10 6.54
C GLY A 100 -14.00 14.15 7.49
N LYS A 101 -14.14 13.66 8.74
CA LYS A 101 -13.03 13.52 9.69
C LYS A 101 -12.48 12.12 9.61
N VAL A 102 -11.40 11.97 8.84
CA VAL A 102 -10.76 10.68 8.61
C VAL A 102 -9.60 10.50 9.58
N SER A 103 -9.62 9.41 10.33
CA SER A 103 -8.52 8.98 11.22
C SER A 103 -8.55 7.48 11.48
N TRP A 104 -7.47 6.95 12.06
CA TRP A 104 -7.44 5.56 12.51
C TRP A 104 -8.43 5.33 13.64
N TYR A 105 -9.30 4.33 13.49
CA TYR A 105 -10.36 4.04 14.44
C TYR A 105 -9.86 3.11 15.55
N VAL A 106 -9.92 3.59 16.80
CA VAL A 106 -9.63 2.88 18.05
C VAL A 106 -8.16 2.48 18.23
N TYR A 107 -7.56 1.83 17.24
CA TYR A 107 -6.15 1.46 17.22
C TYR A 107 -5.34 2.46 16.39
N GLN A 108 -4.23 2.96 16.93
CA GLN A 108 -3.27 3.81 16.19
C GLN A 108 -2.09 2.95 15.75
N PRO A 109 -1.81 2.82 14.43
CA PRO A 109 -0.67 2.05 13.97
C PRO A 109 0.65 2.64 14.46
N GLU A 110 1.55 1.74 14.82
CA GLU A 110 2.90 2.07 15.29
C GLU A 110 3.91 1.95 14.15
N GLN A 111 5.16 2.33 14.40
CA GLN A 111 6.21 2.26 13.39
C GLN A 111 6.36 0.84 12.79
N ALA A 112 6.18 -0.20 13.60
CA ALA A 112 6.25 -1.58 13.14
C ALA A 112 5.16 -1.92 12.11
N ASP A 113 3.93 -1.41 12.30
CA ASP A 113 2.84 -1.63 11.35
C ASP A 113 3.12 -0.94 10.01
N TYR A 114 3.59 0.31 10.04
CA TYR A 114 3.95 1.02 8.80
C TYR A 114 5.09 0.34 8.05
N LYS A 115 6.09 -0.21 8.77
CA LYS A 115 7.18 -0.98 8.17
C LYS A 115 6.67 -2.27 7.52
N LEU A 116 5.75 -2.98 8.17
CA LEU A 116 5.14 -4.19 7.62
C LEU A 116 4.37 -3.86 6.34
N LEU A 117 3.47 -2.88 6.39
CA LEU A 117 2.71 -2.44 5.21
C LEU A 117 3.61 -1.99 4.06
N ALA A 118 4.70 -1.27 4.35
CA ALA A 118 5.66 -0.86 3.34
C ALA A 118 6.42 -2.04 2.74
N GLY A 119 6.77 -3.04 3.56
CA GLY A 119 7.40 -4.28 3.11
C GLY A 119 6.53 -5.04 2.11
N ASP A 120 5.24 -5.26 2.44
CA ASP A 120 4.30 -5.93 1.53
C ASP A 120 4.07 -5.14 0.23
N VAL A 121 4.04 -3.81 0.31
CA VAL A 121 4.01 -2.94 -0.87
C VAL A 121 5.26 -3.17 -1.71
N ASP A 122 6.45 -3.10 -1.13
CA ASP A 122 7.72 -3.29 -1.84
C ASP A 122 7.80 -4.68 -2.51
N GLU A 123 7.40 -5.74 -1.81
CA GLU A 123 7.38 -7.11 -2.35
C GLU A 123 6.46 -7.22 -3.57
N TYR A 124 5.28 -6.62 -3.52
CA TYR A 124 4.38 -6.59 -4.66
C TYR A 124 4.95 -5.80 -5.84
N LEU A 125 5.51 -4.60 -5.59
CA LEU A 125 6.07 -3.76 -6.64
C LEU A 125 7.29 -4.40 -7.31
N GLN A 126 8.10 -5.16 -6.55
CA GLN A 126 9.26 -5.86 -7.06
C GLN A 126 8.93 -6.85 -8.18
N ILE A 127 7.71 -7.42 -8.22
CA ILE A 127 7.26 -8.33 -9.30
C ILE A 127 7.28 -7.64 -10.67
N PHE A 128 7.09 -6.31 -10.70
CA PHE A 128 6.98 -5.51 -11.92
C PHE A 128 8.24 -4.68 -12.20
N GLN A 129 9.21 -4.70 -11.30
CA GLN A 129 10.53 -4.15 -11.54
C GLN A 129 11.28 -5.12 -12.46
N ASN A 130 12.02 -4.60 -13.43
CA ASN A 130 12.79 -5.42 -14.37
C ASN A 130 13.67 -6.38 -13.56
N GLN A 131 13.38 -7.68 -13.62
CA GLN A 131 14.42 -8.67 -13.44
C GLN A 131 15.38 -8.41 -14.59
N GLU A 132 16.61 -8.00 -14.31
CA GLU A 132 17.65 -8.01 -15.34
C GLU A 132 17.52 -9.37 -16.04
N GLU A 133 17.23 -9.35 -17.34
CA GLU A 133 17.36 -10.54 -18.16
C GLU A 133 18.74 -11.07 -17.83
N VAL A 134 18.81 -12.22 -17.16
CA VAL A 134 20.04 -12.99 -17.10
C VAL A 134 20.23 -13.43 -18.55
N GLN A 135 20.79 -12.53 -19.34
CA GLN A 135 21.37 -12.81 -20.62
C GLN A 135 22.50 -13.78 -20.28
N GLU A 136 22.18 -15.08 -20.28
CA GLU A 136 23.17 -16.11 -20.45
C GLU A 136 23.88 -15.75 -21.74
N ASN A 137 24.99 -15.04 -21.56
CA ASN A 137 25.98 -14.79 -22.56
C ASN A 137 26.59 -16.16 -22.85
N ILE A 138 25.92 -16.96 -23.70
CA ILE A 138 26.50 -18.19 -24.23
C ILE A 138 27.70 -17.70 -25.03
N PRO A 139 28.95 -17.91 -24.57
CA PRO A 139 30.09 -17.56 -25.40
C PRO A 139 29.99 -18.41 -26.66
N GLN A 140 29.93 -17.78 -27.82
CA GLN A 140 30.15 -18.47 -29.09
C GLN A 140 31.50 -19.17 -29.00
N MET A 141 31.48 -20.50 -28.91
CA MET A 141 32.66 -21.30 -29.14
C MET A 141 33.05 -21.18 -30.62
N CYS A 142 34.34 -20.96 -30.81
CA CYS A 142 35.06 -20.59 -32.04
C CYS A 142 34.70 -21.38 -33.30
#